data_AF-A0A914L451-F1
#
_entry.id   AF-A0A914L451-F1
#
_cell.length_a   1.000
_cell.length_b   1.000
_cell.length_c   1.000
_cell.angle_alpha   90.00
_cell.angle_beta   90.00
_cell.angle_gamma   90.00
#
_symmetry.space_group_name_H-M   'P 1'
#
loop_
_entity.id
_entity.type
_entity.pdbx_description
1 polymer ?
#
loop_
_entity_poly.entity_id
_entity_poly.type
_entity_poly.pdbx_seq_one_letter_code
_entity_poly.pdbx_strand_id
1 'polypeptide(L)'
;MAVLLSLAGVFQLFLIKQVNADQVAEKLQRNLYVAVDDLDVEKMTGKWYTMIYDPRVEQDHCIRTQFKLLDQSLNFASFSTIRHSIRASDGSIRISHGIGRKYGPDPFSMLITMGQANEPCPYFPVKVGQSLSGKDENYKYLVLTQALKQPTIVLARDPEE
;
A
#
# COMPACT_ATOMS: atom_id res chain seq x y z
N MET A 1 -47.88 -6.08 3.11
CA MET A 1 -46.43 -6.35 2.94
C MET A 1 -45.72 -5.33 2.01
N ALA A 2 -46.17 -4.06 1.96
CA ALA A 2 -45.62 -3.06 1.04
C ALA A 2 -45.11 -1.77 1.73
N VAL A 3 -45.32 -1.62 3.05
CA VAL A 3 -44.97 -0.39 3.81
C VAL A 3 -43.56 -0.47 4.42
N LEU A 4 -43.02 -1.68 4.64
CA LEU A 4 -41.68 -1.89 5.23
C LEU A 4 -40.52 -1.68 4.23
N LEU A 5 -40.76 -1.83 2.92
CA LEU A 5 -39.74 -1.63 1.88
C LEU A 5 -39.48 -0.14 1.57
N SER A 6 -40.46 0.73 1.83
CA SER A 6 -40.34 2.18 1.63
C SER A 6 -39.44 2.84 2.69
N LEU A 7 -39.57 2.41 3.96
CA LEU A 7 -38.79 2.99 5.06
C LEU A 7 -37.30 2.66 4.97
N ALA A 8 -36.92 1.45 4.54
CA ALA A 8 -35.52 1.07 4.36
C ALA A 8 -34.84 1.90 3.25
N GLY A 9 -35.53 2.10 2.11
CA GLY A 9 -35.01 2.93 1.01
C GLY A 9 -34.89 4.41 1.40
N VAL A 10 -35.85 4.95 2.15
CA VAL A 10 -35.80 6.33 2.66
C VAL A 10 -34.71 6.51 3.71
N PHE A 11 -34.52 5.54 4.60
CA PHE A 11 -33.48 5.57 5.63
C PHE A 11 -32.07 5.48 5.03
N GLN A 12 -31.88 4.64 4.01
CA GLN A 12 -30.61 4.50 3.30
C GLN A 12 -30.27 5.76 2.49
N LEU A 13 -31.26 6.40 1.86
CA LEU A 13 -31.07 7.71 1.19
C LEU A 13 -30.79 8.84 2.20
N PHE A 14 -31.41 8.80 3.38
CA PHE A 14 -31.22 9.80 4.43
C PHE A 14 -29.83 9.72 5.05
N LEU A 15 -29.32 8.51 5.29
CA LEU A 15 -27.95 8.29 5.78
C LEU A 15 -26.89 8.77 4.77
N ILE A 16 -27.08 8.51 3.48
CA ILE A 16 -26.16 8.97 2.43
C ILE A 16 -26.18 10.50 2.28
N LYS A 17 -27.33 11.14 2.50
CA LYS A 17 -27.46 12.61 2.49
C LYS A 17 -26.95 13.30 3.76
N GLN A 18 -26.94 12.61 4.91
CA GLN A 18 -26.42 13.15 6.17
C GLN A 18 -24.91 12.94 6.35
N VAL A 19 -24.31 12.00 5.62
CA VAL A 19 -22.87 11.87 5.54
C VAL A 19 -22.34 12.94 4.60
N ASN A 20 -21.80 14.01 5.16
CA ASN A 20 -20.96 14.93 4.40
C ASN A 20 -19.70 14.14 3.98
N ALA A 21 -19.74 13.65 2.74
CA ALA A 21 -18.70 12.79 2.18
C ALA A 21 -17.32 13.43 2.29
N ASP A 22 -17.24 14.77 2.20
CA ASP A 22 -16.00 15.52 2.32
C ASP A 22 -15.47 15.50 3.76
N GLN A 23 -16.33 15.70 4.76
CA GLN A 23 -15.92 15.59 6.17
C GLN A 23 -15.53 14.17 6.56
N VAL A 24 -16.22 13.16 6.03
CA VAL A 24 -15.87 11.76 6.26
C VAL A 24 -14.56 11.42 5.57
N ALA A 25 -14.36 11.84 4.32
CA ALA A 25 -13.11 11.68 3.59
C ALA A 25 -11.95 12.36 4.31
N GLU A 26 -12.10 13.62 4.72
CA GLU A 26 -11.07 14.35 5.47
C GLU A 26 -10.75 13.70 6.82
N LYS A 27 -11.77 13.23 7.55
CA LYS A 27 -11.58 12.59 8.85
C LYS A 27 -10.96 11.20 8.72
N LEU A 28 -11.33 10.44 7.68
CA LEU A 28 -10.64 9.20 7.32
C LEU A 28 -9.19 9.51 6.95
N GLN A 29 -8.94 10.46 6.06
CA GLN A 29 -7.60 10.83 5.59
C GLN A 29 -6.67 11.21 6.76
N ARG A 30 -7.14 12.06 7.69
CA ARG A 30 -6.37 12.44 8.89
C ARG A 30 -6.14 11.28 9.87
N ASN A 31 -7.14 10.42 10.09
CA ASN A 31 -7.03 9.30 11.04
C ASN A 31 -6.32 8.06 10.47
N LEU A 32 -6.24 7.96 9.14
CA LEU A 32 -5.52 6.89 8.46
C LEU A 32 -4.02 7.23 8.32
N TYR A 33 -3.66 8.52 8.18
CA TYR A 33 -2.37 8.90 7.64
C TYR A 33 -1.76 10.10 8.35
N VAL A 34 -1.00 9.83 9.41
CA VAL A 34 -0.36 10.86 10.25
C VAL A 34 1.11 11.11 9.85
N ALA A 35 1.71 10.30 8.96
CA ALA A 35 3.18 10.17 8.95
C ALA A 35 3.88 10.14 7.58
N VAL A 36 3.21 10.43 6.48
CA VAL A 36 3.86 10.40 5.15
C VAL A 36 3.59 11.72 4.48
N ASP A 37 4.39 12.75 4.77
CA ASP A 37 4.20 14.08 4.17
C ASP A 37 5.24 14.40 3.09
N ASP A 38 6.24 13.53 2.88
CA ASP A 38 7.14 13.65 1.74
C ASP A 38 7.77 12.30 1.40
N LEU A 39 7.35 11.73 0.27
CA LEU A 39 7.75 10.40 -0.16
C LEU A 39 8.70 10.48 -1.33
N ASP A 40 9.95 10.14 -1.06
CA ASP A 40 11.02 10.09 -2.03
C ASP A 40 11.08 8.68 -2.63
N VAL A 41 10.72 8.59 -3.92
CA VAL A 41 10.64 7.31 -4.63
C VAL A 41 12.02 6.68 -4.80
N GLU A 42 13.09 7.49 -4.88
CA GLU A 42 14.45 6.97 -5.02
C GLU A 42 14.86 6.20 -3.77
N LYS A 43 14.54 6.73 -2.59
CA LYS A 43 14.80 6.11 -1.27
C LYS A 43 14.02 4.82 -1.04
N MET A 44 12.98 4.57 -1.84
CA MET A 44 12.24 3.31 -1.83
C MET A 44 12.86 2.22 -2.70
N THR A 45 13.75 2.55 -3.63
CA THR A 45 14.32 1.57 -4.57
C THR A 45 15.18 0.50 -3.88
N GLY A 46 15.39 -0.64 -4.54
CA GLY A 46 16.20 -1.74 -4.01
C GLY A 46 15.36 -2.86 -3.40
N LYS A 47 16.02 -3.73 -2.60
CA LYS A 47 15.43 -4.95 -2.05
C LYS A 47 14.74 -4.69 -0.71
N TRP A 48 13.66 -5.42 -0.49
CA TRP A 48 12.81 -5.37 0.69
C TRP A 48 12.37 -6.78 1.08
N TYR A 49 12.28 -7.03 2.37
CA TYR A 49 11.81 -8.29 2.93
C TYR A 49 10.49 -8.05 3.65
N THR A 50 9.52 -8.92 3.42
CA THR A 50 8.23 -8.83 4.10
C THR A 50 8.34 -9.39 5.50
N MET A 51 8.19 -8.52 6.50
CA MET A 51 8.28 -8.87 7.92
C MET A 51 6.91 -9.21 8.50
N ILE A 52 5.88 -8.49 8.08
CA ILE A 52 4.51 -8.68 8.54
C ILE A 52 3.60 -8.65 7.31
N TYR A 53 2.72 -9.64 7.21
CA TYR A 53 1.65 -9.70 6.22
C TYR A 53 0.46 -10.47 6.80
N ASP A 54 -0.73 -10.32 6.20
CA ASP A 54 -1.91 -11.11 6.60
C ASP A 54 -1.90 -12.47 5.88
N PRO A 55 -1.73 -13.60 6.60
CA PRO A 55 -1.67 -14.94 6.00
C PRO A 55 -2.99 -15.38 5.37
N ARG A 56 -4.11 -14.68 5.63
CA ARG A 56 -5.40 -14.93 4.99
C ARG A 56 -5.43 -14.43 3.55
N VAL A 57 -4.58 -13.48 3.20
CA VAL A 57 -4.48 -12.92 1.85
C VAL A 57 -3.49 -13.73 1.00
N GLU A 58 -2.42 -14.22 1.61
CA GLU A 58 -1.38 -14.98 0.93
C GLU A 58 -0.71 -15.92 1.91
N GLN A 59 -0.38 -17.14 1.49
CA GLN A 59 0.24 -18.14 2.35
C GLN A 59 1.73 -18.34 2.04
N ASP A 60 2.30 -17.50 1.18
CA ASP A 60 3.69 -17.63 0.76
C ASP A 60 4.66 -17.18 1.88
N HIS A 61 5.85 -17.78 1.93
CA HIS A 61 6.91 -17.44 2.86
C HIS A 61 8.16 -16.93 2.15
N CYS A 62 9.12 -16.41 2.92
CA CYS A 62 10.40 -15.87 2.42
C CYS A 62 10.20 -14.83 1.30
N ILE A 63 9.23 -13.94 1.50
CA ILE A 63 8.84 -12.96 0.50
C ILE A 63 9.88 -11.83 0.43
N ARG A 64 10.46 -11.67 -0.76
CA ARG A 64 11.34 -10.57 -1.12
C ARG A 64 10.74 -9.75 -2.25
N THR A 65 10.68 -8.44 -2.07
CA THR A 65 10.19 -7.47 -3.06
C THR A 65 11.33 -6.55 -3.48
N GLN A 66 11.51 -6.33 -4.78
CA GLN A 66 12.45 -5.37 -5.32
C GLN A 66 11.69 -4.26 -6.03
N PHE A 67 11.96 -3.01 -5.63
CA PHE A 67 11.47 -1.83 -6.34
C PHE A 67 12.58 -1.26 -7.22
N LYS A 68 12.28 -1.00 -8.49
CA LYS A 68 13.22 -0.40 -9.43
C LYS A 68 12.58 0.80 -10.10
N LEU A 69 13.18 1.97 -9.94
CA LEU A 69 12.74 3.18 -10.62
C LEU A 69 12.82 2.98 -12.14
N LEU A 70 11.76 3.36 -12.84
CA LEU A 70 11.66 3.30 -14.30
C LEU A 70 11.72 4.69 -14.91
N ASP A 71 10.98 5.63 -14.32
CA ASP A 71 10.89 7.02 -14.79
C ASP A 71 10.54 7.96 -13.63
N GLN A 72 11.07 9.18 -13.67
CA GLN A 72 10.84 10.20 -12.65
C GLN A 72 10.91 11.61 -13.23
N SER A 73 9.93 12.42 -12.87
CA SER A 73 9.82 13.84 -13.18
C SER A 73 9.32 14.58 -11.93
N LEU A 74 9.14 15.90 -12.03
CA LEU A 74 8.73 16.75 -10.91
C LEU A 74 7.45 16.26 -10.18
N ASN A 75 6.48 15.78 -10.94
CA ASN A 75 5.14 15.42 -10.43
C ASN A 75 4.73 13.99 -10.79
N PHE A 76 5.65 13.17 -11.26
CA PHE A 76 5.32 11.80 -11.63
C PHE A 76 6.54 10.91 -11.43
N ALA A 77 6.32 9.73 -10.88
CA ALA A 77 7.31 8.69 -10.85
C ALA A 77 6.66 7.34 -11.13
N SER A 78 7.40 6.44 -11.76
CA SER A 78 7.00 5.05 -11.94
C SER A 78 8.13 4.10 -11.61
N PHE A 79 7.79 2.96 -11.03
CA PHE A 79 8.74 1.92 -10.67
C PHE A 79 8.15 0.55 -10.94
N SER A 80 9.00 -0.43 -11.25
CA SER A 80 8.58 -1.83 -11.29
C SER A 80 8.69 -2.45 -9.91
N THR A 81 7.80 -3.41 -9.67
CA THR A 81 7.79 -4.25 -8.47
C THR A 81 8.05 -5.68 -8.91
N ILE A 82 9.16 -6.28 -8.47
CA ILE A 82 9.44 -7.70 -8.70
C ILE A 82 9.43 -8.41 -7.36
N ARG A 83 8.52 -9.36 -7.21
CA ARG A 83 8.32 -10.09 -5.97
C ARG A 83 8.66 -11.56 -6.15
N HIS A 84 9.51 -12.07 -5.27
CA HIS A 84 9.84 -13.47 -5.14
C HIS A 84 9.28 -14.02 -3.83
N SER A 85 8.68 -15.18 -3.89
CA SER A 85 8.15 -15.86 -2.72
C SER A 85 8.21 -17.38 -2.90
N ILE A 86 8.12 -18.11 -1.80
CA ILE A 86 8.02 -19.57 -1.81
C ILE A 86 6.60 -19.94 -1.38
N ARG A 87 5.91 -20.70 -2.22
CA ARG A 87 4.53 -21.11 -1.98
C ARG A 87 4.48 -22.16 -0.87
N ALA A 88 3.74 -21.90 0.20
CA ALA A 88 3.69 -22.84 1.33
C ALA A 88 3.09 -24.21 1.00
N SER A 89 2.26 -24.31 -0.05
CA SER A 89 1.59 -25.58 -0.40
C SER A 89 2.52 -26.62 -1.02
N ASP A 90 3.52 -26.20 -1.81
CA ASP A 90 4.35 -27.10 -2.61
C ASP A 90 5.84 -26.72 -2.61
N GLY A 91 6.24 -25.64 -1.93
CA GLY A 91 7.61 -25.16 -1.90
C GLY A 91 8.10 -24.56 -3.22
N SER A 92 7.22 -24.36 -4.21
CA SER A 92 7.59 -23.80 -5.50
C SER A 92 7.92 -22.31 -5.39
N ILE A 93 8.87 -21.85 -6.20
CA ILE A 93 9.21 -20.43 -6.31
C ILE A 93 8.14 -19.74 -7.16
N ARG A 94 7.56 -18.68 -6.61
CA ARG A 94 6.66 -17.78 -7.32
C ARG A 94 7.34 -16.45 -7.59
N ILE A 95 7.18 -15.96 -8.81
CA ILE A 95 7.65 -14.64 -9.23
C ILE A 95 6.44 -13.85 -9.71
N SER A 96 6.23 -12.67 -9.13
CA SER A 96 5.13 -11.76 -9.47
C SER A 96 5.69 -10.40 -9.91
N HIS A 97 5.06 -9.82 -10.93
CA HIS A 97 5.47 -8.55 -11.51
C HIS A 97 4.35 -7.53 -11.35
N GLY A 98 4.65 -6.44 -10.66
CA GLY A 98 3.74 -5.33 -10.46
C GLY A 98 4.38 -4.00 -10.88
N ILE A 99 3.62 -2.94 -10.67
CA ILE A 99 4.01 -1.57 -10.99
C ILE A 99 3.59 -0.62 -9.87
N GLY A 100 4.43 0.36 -9.59
CA GLY A 100 4.13 1.49 -8.74
C GLY A 100 4.13 2.80 -9.52
N ARG A 101 3.25 3.74 -9.15
CA ARG A 101 3.17 5.07 -9.74
C ARG A 101 2.86 6.11 -8.67
N LYS A 102 3.51 7.27 -8.73
CA LYS A 102 3.22 8.47 -7.91
C LYS A 102 2.70 9.58 -8.83
N TYR A 103 1.68 10.32 -8.40
CA TYR A 103 1.03 11.38 -9.19
C TYR A 103 0.89 12.69 -8.41
N GLY A 104 1.67 13.69 -8.78
CA GLY A 104 1.67 14.98 -8.10
C GLY A 104 2.45 14.97 -6.79
N PRO A 105 2.37 16.07 -6.03
CA PRO A 105 3.11 16.22 -4.79
C PRO A 105 2.52 15.34 -3.68
N ASP A 106 1.21 15.05 -3.74
CA ASP A 106 0.49 14.37 -2.68
C ASP A 106 1.11 13.00 -2.36
N PRO A 107 1.39 12.69 -1.08
CA PRO A 107 1.95 11.40 -0.67
C PRO A 107 1.00 10.23 -0.94
N PHE A 108 -0.32 10.49 -0.94
CA PHE A 108 -1.37 9.52 -1.26
C PHE A 108 -1.47 9.15 -2.74
N SER A 109 -0.76 9.89 -3.59
CA SER A 109 -0.77 9.62 -5.01
C SER A 109 0.06 8.41 -5.41
N MET A 110 0.80 7.83 -4.46
CA MET A 110 1.58 6.62 -4.71
C MET A 110 0.71 5.37 -4.59
N LEU A 111 0.52 4.69 -5.71
CA LEU A 111 -0.20 3.43 -5.83
C LEU A 111 0.76 2.34 -6.28
N ILE A 112 0.77 1.21 -5.57
CA ILE A 112 1.69 0.09 -5.77
C ILE A 112 0.89 -1.18 -5.96
N THR A 113 1.17 -1.88 -7.06
CA THR A 113 0.73 -3.26 -7.26
C THR A 113 1.91 -4.20 -7.10
N MET A 114 1.68 -5.34 -6.46
CA MET A 114 2.67 -6.40 -6.23
C MET A 114 2.61 -7.48 -7.32
N GLY A 115 1.58 -7.44 -8.18
CA GLY A 115 1.44 -8.33 -9.33
C GLY A 115 0.81 -9.67 -8.98
N GLN A 116 0.06 -9.75 -7.89
CA GLN A 116 -0.59 -11.00 -7.49
C GLN A 116 -1.87 -11.23 -8.30
N ALA A 117 -2.19 -12.49 -8.57
CA ALA A 117 -3.35 -12.86 -9.40
C ALA A 117 -4.70 -12.34 -8.85
N ASN A 118 -4.82 -12.21 -7.53
CA ASN A 118 -6.03 -11.73 -6.84
C ASN A 118 -5.73 -10.48 -6.02
N GLU A 119 -5.08 -9.47 -6.62
CA GLU A 119 -4.81 -8.17 -5.99
C GLU A 119 -5.89 -7.15 -6.42
N PRO A 120 -7.02 -7.02 -5.66
CA PRO A 120 -8.15 -6.20 -6.09
C PRO A 120 -7.90 -4.69 -5.98
N CYS A 121 -6.91 -4.28 -5.17
CA CYS A 121 -6.65 -2.89 -4.84
C CYS A 121 -5.14 -2.64 -4.75
N PRO A 122 -4.65 -1.49 -5.23
CA PRO A 122 -3.27 -1.11 -5.01
C PRO A 122 -3.01 -0.82 -3.53
N TYR A 123 -1.78 -1.08 -3.13
CA TYR A 123 -1.24 -0.62 -1.86
C TYR A 123 -0.78 0.83 -1.99
N PHE A 124 -0.84 1.55 -0.89
CA PHE A 124 -0.19 2.84 -0.74
C PHE A 124 0.59 2.88 0.59
N PRO A 125 1.68 3.63 0.64
CA PRO A 125 2.49 3.79 1.84
C PRO A 125 1.79 4.65 2.89
N VAL A 126 1.84 4.21 4.15
CA VAL A 126 1.25 4.91 5.30
C VAL A 126 2.26 5.25 6.39
N LYS A 127 3.45 4.66 6.31
CA LYS A 127 4.58 5.00 7.16
C LYS A 127 5.89 4.61 6.48
N VAL A 128 6.90 5.45 6.64
CA VAL A 128 8.27 5.17 6.21
C VAL A 128 9.22 5.37 7.38
N GLY A 129 10.21 4.49 7.49
CA GLY A 129 11.29 4.61 8.46
C GLY A 129 12.46 5.38 7.88
N GLN A 130 12.75 6.56 8.42
CA GLN A 130 13.94 7.32 8.03
C GLN A 130 15.22 6.69 8.60
N SER A 131 16.34 6.96 7.95
CA SER A 131 17.66 6.57 8.43
C SER A 131 18.09 7.44 9.61
N LEU A 132 18.65 6.80 10.65
CA LEU A 132 19.04 7.47 11.89
C LEU A 132 20.44 8.11 11.82
N SER A 133 21.27 7.74 10.85
CA SER A 133 22.71 8.04 10.88
C SER A 133 23.20 8.96 9.77
N GLY A 134 22.32 9.52 8.93
CA GLY A 134 22.68 10.48 7.86
C GLY A 134 23.61 9.97 6.75
N LYS A 135 24.18 8.76 6.88
CA LYS A 135 25.06 8.11 5.90
C LYS A 135 24.32 7.27 4.87
N ASP A 136 23.20 6.69 5.28
CA ASP A 136 22.31 5.97 4.37
C ASP A 136 21.07 6.83 4.20
N GLU A 137 20.77 7.22 2.97
CA GLU A 137 19.62 8.07 2.68
C GLU A 137 18.35 7.24 2.44
N ASN A 138 18.48 5.90 2.33
CA ASN A 138 17.35 5.02 2.03
C ASN A 138 16.41 4.83 3.23
N TYR A 139 15.15 4.51 2.91
CA TYR A 139 14.20 4.09 3.92
C TYR A 139 14.55 2.71 4.50
N LYS A 140 14.38 2.55 5.81
CA LYS A 140 14.69 1.32 6.56
C LYS A 140 13.51 0.36 6.66
N TYR A 141 12.30 0.91 6.73
CA TYR A 141 11.06 0.13 6.68
C TYR A 141 9.97 0.90 5.94
N LEU A 142 9.01 0.17 5.37
CA LEU A 142 7.81 0.70 4.75
C LEU A 142 6.60 -0.03 5.33
N VAL A 143 5.56 0.73 5.67
CA VAL A 143 4.25 0.18 5.98
C VAL A 143 3.33 0.52 4.83
N LEU A 144 2.79 -0.50 4.19
CA LEU A 144 1.88 -0.41 3.06
C LEU A 144 0.51 -0.91 3.47
N THR A 145 -0.56 -0.28 2.98
CA THR A 145 -1.92 -0.75 3.21
C THR A 145 -2.82 -0.45 2.02
N GLN A 146 -4.03 -1.01 2.05
CA GLN A 146 -5.09 -0.73 1.06
C GLN A 146 -6.18 0.17 1.68
N ALA A 147 -7.13 0.63 0.86
CA ALA A 147 -8.13 1.64 1.24
C ALA A 147 -9.00 1.27 2.47
N LEU A 148 -9.01 0.00 2.89
CA LEU A 148 -9.74 -0.52 4.05
C LEU A 148 -8.83 -0.93 5.24
N LYS A 149 -7.57 -0.46 5.28
CA LYS A 149 -6.52 -0.83 6.27
C LYS A 149 -6.12 -2.32 6.28
N GLN A 150 -6.67 -3.13 5.38
CA GLN A 150 -6.37 -4.55 5.28
C GLN A 150 -6.32 -4.96 3.80
N PRO A 151 -5.34 -5.80 3.43
CA PRO A 151 -4.16 -6.18 4.20
C PRO A 151 -3.20 -5.01 4.48
N THR A 152 -2.46 -5.10 5.60
CA THR A 152 -1.31 -4.24 5.88
C THR A 152 -0.04 -5.07 5.77
N ILE A 153 0.95 -4.56 5.05
CA ILE A 153 2.24 -5.20 4.82
C ILE A 153 3.33 -4.32 5.43
N VAL A 154 4.24 -4.93 6.17
CA VAL A 154 5.46 -4.27 6.65
C VAL A 154 6.65 -4.84 5.91
N LEU A 155 7.38 -3.97 5.23
CA LEU A 155 8.61 -4.27 4.53
C LEU A 155 9.79 -3.69 5.32
N ALA A 156 10.90 -4.41 5.38
CA ALA A 156 12.14 -3.92 5.97
C ALA A 156 13.34 -4.23 5.04
N ARG A 157 14.42 -3.48 5.20
CA ARG A 157 15.72 -3.80 4.58
C ARG A 157 16.38 -4.96 5.32
N ASP A 158 17.33 -5.60 4.67
CA ASP A 158 18.27 -6.49 5.36
C ASP A 158 19.07 -5.67 6.38
N PRO A 159 19.25 -6.11 7.63
CA PRO A 159 20.21 -5.48 8.53
C PRO A 159 21.68 -5.71 8.11
N GLU A 160 21.96 -6.72 7.27
CA GLU A 160 23.31 -7.07 6.82
C GLU A 160 23.72 -6.45 5.47
N GLU A 161 22.81 -5.71 4.81
CA GLU A 161 23.10 -4.92 3.60
C GLU A 161 23.65 -3.53 3.97
#